data_AF-A0A2S3Y223-F1
#
_entry.id   AF-A0A2S3Y223-F1
#
_cell.length_a   1.000
_cell.length_b   1.000
_cell.length_c   1.000
_cell.angle_alpha   90.00
_cell.angle_beta   90.00
_cell.angle_gamma   90.00
#
_symmetry.space_group_name_H-M   'P 1'
#
loop_
_entity.id
_entity.type
_entity.pdbx_description
1 polymer ?
#
loop_
_entity_poly.entity_id
_entity_poly.type
_entity_poly.pdbx_seq_one_letter_code
_entity_poly.pdbx_strand_id
1 'polypeptide(L)'
;MADVVKLLPLDFELARLDVASSGAGSVIVDLRPHVPVDEDGRGELPPGGVSWAEIGAVELVRALPEGPEDEASMDSLFSASPVLRRAVADLIFNLPNPNLEIGLSVQRGTGERLASGLSAGQAASLRDRLNIIREEREIIRMRGRLDGLRTRRQIFYLETPAGAEIHGFVDESLVNVVKQHLDEQVDVALESFVLRSAAGKRSQRRYRLVEVAGQLSQLPPESELDEGA
;
A
#
# COMPACT_ATOMS: atom_id res chain seq x y z
N MET A 1 12.84 17.02 -6.63
CA MET A 1 12.00 16.91 -5.42
C MET A 1 10.57 17.10 -5.88
N ALA A 2 9.74 16.07 -5.81
CA ALA A 2 8.31 16.24 -6.05
C ALA A 2 7.70 16.71 -4.72
N ASP A 3 7.14 17.92 -4.71
CA ASP A 3 6.38 18.43 -3.57
C ASP A 3 5.19 17.51 -3.34
N VAL A 4 5.13 16.89 -2.17
CA VAL A 4 4.01 16.03 -1.76
C VAL A 4 2.93 16.93 -1.19
N VAL A 5 1.98 17.29 -2.04
CA VAL A 5 0.79 18.05 -1.64
C VAL A 5 -0.20 17.08 -0.98
N LYS A 6 -0.73 17.47 0.18
CA LYS A 6 -1.73 16.72 0.93
C LYS A 6 -2.99 16.54 0.06
N LEU A 7 -3.43 15.31 -0.16
CA LEU A 7 -4.60 14.99 -0.99
C LEU A 7 -5.86 15.70 -0.46
N LEU A 8 -6.53 16.45 -1.32
CA LEU A 8 -7.79 17.12 -1.07
C LEU A 8 -8.97 16.24 -1.52
N PRO A 9 -10.20 16.46 -1.01
CA PRO A 9 -11.39 15.73 -1.43
C PRO A 9 -11.63 15.70 -2.96
N LEU A 10 -11.23 16.76 -3.67
CA LEU A 10 -11.34 16.84 -5.12
C LEU A 10 -10.39 15.88 -5.86
N ASP A 11 -9.23 15.56 -5.28
CA ASP A 11 -8.26 14.63 -5.87
C ASP A 11 -8.84 13.19 -5.97
N PHE A 12 -9.76 12.84 -5.07
CA PHE A 12 -10.48 11.57 -5.12
C PHE A 12 -11.53 11.53 -6.24
N GLU A 13 -12.10 12.66 -6.64
CA GLU A 13 -13.03 12.73 -7.79
C GLU A 13 -12.28 12.62 -9.12
N LEU A 14 -11.04 13.10 -9.17
CA LEU A 14 -10.14 13.03 -10.33
C LEU A 14 -9.52 11.63 -10.55
N ALA A 15 -9.49 10.79 -9.52
CA ALA A 15 -8.96 9.42 -9.58
C ALA A 15 -9.97 8.38 -10.11
N ARG A 16 -10.87 8.77 -11.03
CA ARG A 16 -11.87 7.87 -11.62
C ARG A 16 -11.26 6.93 -12.66
N LEU A 17 -11.73 5.68 -12.64
CA LEU A 17 -11.26 4.59 -13.48
C LEU A 17 -12.20 4.37 -14.67
N ASP A 18 -11.72 4.55 -15.90
CA ASP A 18 -12.48 4.23 -17.11
C ASP A 18 -12.22 2.78 -17.56
N VAL A 19 -13.28 1.98 -17.65
CA VAL A 19 -13.19 0.60 -18.14
C VAL A 19 -12.92 0.62 -19.65
N ALA A 20 -11.71 0.21 -20.05
CA ALA A 20 -11.30 0.17 -21.45
C ALA A 20 -11.91 -1.02 -22.20
N SER A 21 -12.02 -2.17 -21.55
CA SER A 21 -12.75 -3.33 -22.07
C SER A 21 -13.14 -4.30 -20.94
N SER A 22 -14.19 -5.08 -21.16
CA SER A 22 -14.60 -6.13 -20.24
C SER A 22 -14.95 -7.41 -20.98
N GLY A 23 -14.63 -8.55 -20.37
CA GLY A 23 -14.96 -9.88 -20.84
C GLY A 23 -15.43 -10.75 -19.68
N ALA A 24 -15.87 -11.98 -19.98
CA ALA A 24 -16.22 -12.93 -18.93
C ALA A 24 -15.00 -13.18 -18.03
N GLY A 25 -15.09 -12.76 -16.76
CA GLY A 25 -14.03 -12.95 -15.76
C GLY A 25 -12.86 -11.98 -15.83
N SER A 26 -12.90 -10.92 -16.64
CA SER A 26 -11.84 -9.90 -16.65
C SER A 26 -12.36 -8.49 -16.97
N VAL A 27 -11.80 -7.50 -16.28
CA VAL A 27 -12.01 -6.08 -16.55
C VAL A 27 -10.65 -5.46 -16.81
N ILE A 28 -10.48 -4.83 -17.97
CA ILE A 28 -9.30 -4.06 -18.33
C ILE A 28 -9.68 -2.60 -18.22
N VAL A 29 -8.92 -1.86 -17.42
CA VAL A 29 -9.13 -0.44 -17.14
C VAL A 29 -7.94 0.32 -17.72
N ASP A 30 -8.21 1.35 -18.51
CA ASP A 30 -7.17 2.29 -18.94
C ASP A 30 -7.11 3.43 -17.92
N LEU A 31 -6.02 3.50 -17.18
CA LEU A 31 -5.75 4.65 -16.33
C LEU A 31 -5.32 5.81 -17.21
N ARG A 32 -6.20 6.79 -17.39
CA ARG A 32 -5.86 8.06 -18.02
C ARG A 32 -5.93 9.15 -16.96
N PRO A 33 -4.96 10.06 -16.88
CA PRO A 33 -5.11 11.26 -16.07
C PRO A 33 -6.43 11.93 -16.47
N HIS A 34 -7.32 12.17 -15.50
CA HIS A 34 -8.51 12.94 -15.77
C HIS A 34 -8.06 14.35 -16.19
N VAL A 35 -8.25 14.68 -17.47
CA VAL A 35 -8.14 16.06 -17.92
C VAL A 35 -9.50 16.68 -17.60
N PRO A 36 -9.62 17.51 -16.56
CA PRO A 36 -10.86 18.25 -16.37
C PRO A 36 -11.14 18.99 -17.68
N VAL A 37 -12.36 18.83 -18.19
CA VAL A 37 -12.82 19.64 -19.33
C VAL A 37 -12.89 21.06 -18.79
N ASP A 38 -11.85 21.84 -19.05
CA ASP A 38 -11.78 23.26 -18.74
C ASP A 38 -12.95 23.95 -19.45
N GLU A 39 -14.06 24.22 -18.75
CA GLU A 39 -15.03 25.22 -19.23
C GLU A 39 -14.44 26.64 -19.11
N ASP A 40 -13.39 26.83 -18.28
CA ASP A 40 -12.76 28.13 -18.01
C ASP A 40 -11.22 28.10 -18.10
N GLY A 41 -10.66 27.44 -19.13
CA GLY A 41 -9.31 27.66 -19.69
C GLY A 41 -8.19 28.16 -18.75
N ARG A 42 -8.01 27.58 -17.57
CA ARG A 42 -6.97 27.96 -16.60
C ARG A 42 -6.43 26.73 -15.87
N GLY A 43 -5.66 25.94 -16.60
CA GLY A 43 -4.70 25.03 -16.00
C GLY A 43 -4.05 24.15 -17.03
N GLU A 44 -2.98 24.63 -17.67
CA GLU A 44 -2.04 23.70 -18.30
C GLU A 44 -1.46 22.80 -17.20
N LEU A 45 -2.03 21.60 -17.05
CA LEU A 45 -1.41 20.53 -16.29
C LEU A 45 -0.04 20.23 -16.94
N PRO A 46 1.06 20.23 -16.17
CA PRO A 46 2.39 20.05 -16.72
C PRO A 46 2.48 18.71 -17.48
N PRO A 47 3.05 18.70 -18.70
CA PRO A 47 3.19 17.48 -19.47
C PRO A 47 4.32 16.62 -18.88
N GLY A 48 3.99 15.40 -18.44
CA GLY A 48 4.97 14.34 -18.20
C GLY A 48 5.35 14.10 -16.74
N GLY A 49 4.50 13.36 -16.03
CA GLY A 49 4.81 12.74 -14.74
C GLY A 49 3.97 11.48 -14.54
N VAL A 50 4.43 10.56 -13.68
CA VAL A 50 3.63 9.39 -13.26
C VAL A 50 2.35 9.92 -12.59
N SER A 51 1.18 9.53 -13.08
CA SER A 51 -0.09 10.01 -12.51
C SER A 51 -0.33 9.41 -11.12
N TRP A 52 -1.06 10.12 -10.25
CA TRP A 52 -1.47 9.57 -8.94
C TRP A 52 -2.26 8.27 -9.08
N ALA A 53 -3.06 8.14 -10.14
CA ALA A 53 -3.76 6.90 -10.48
C ALA A 53 -2.80 5.75 -10.79
N GLU A 54 -1.72 6.01 -11.54
CA GLU A 54 -0.67 5.01 -11.81
C GLU A 54 0.05 4.62 -10.52
N ILE A 55 0.42 5.58 -9.66
CA ILE A 55 1.05 5.30 -8.37
C ILE A 55 0.14 4.39 -7.52
N GLY A 56 -1.12 4.78 -7.33
CA GLY A 56 -2.07 4.01 -6.53
C GLY A 56 -2.33 2.61 -7.09
N ALA A 57 -2.41 2.45 -8.42
CA ALA A 57 -2.58 1.15 -9.05
C ALA A 57 -1.34 0.26 -8.89
N VAL A 58 -0.14 0.83 -9.00
CA VAL A 58 1.12 0.13 -8.75
C VAL A 58 1.23 -0.32 -7.30
N GLU A 59 0.91 0.55 -6.34
CA GLU A 59 0.89 0.20 -4.91
C GLU A 59 -0.11 -0.93 -4.62
N LEU A 60 -1.31 -0.87 -5.22
CA LEU A 60 -2.32 -1.91 -5.07
C LEU A 60 -1.84 -3.27 -5.59
N VAL A 61 -1.26 -3.33 -6.79
CA VAL A 61 -0.70 -4.59 -7.34
C VAL A 61 0.47 -5.09 -6.48
N ARG A 62 1.31 -4.20 -5.96
CA ARG A 62 2.48 -4.58 -5.14
C ARG A 62 2.09 -5.10 -3.76
N ALA A 63 1.01 -4.61 -3.19
CA ALA A 63 0.50 -5.06 -1.89
C ALA A 63 -0.24 -6.39 -1.95
N LEU A 64 -0.81 -6.76 -3.11
CA LEU A 64 -1.48 -8.04 -3.31
C LEU A 64 -0.47 -9.19 -3.55
N PRO A 65 -0.77 -10.43 -3.14
CA PRO A 65 0.11 -11.58 -3.36
C PRO A 65 0.41 -11.89 -4.83
N GLU A 66 1.57 -12.51 -5.09
CA GLU A 66 2.02 -12.89 -6.46
C GLU A 66 1.34 -14.18 -6.93
N GLY A 67 0.86 -14.98 -5.96
CA GLY A 67 0.21 -16.25 -6.16
C GLY A 67 -0.25 -16.85 -4.83
N PRO A 68 -0.77 -18.09 -4.87
CA PRO A 68 -1.41 -18.74 -3.71
C PRO A 68 -0.46 -18.97 -2.51
N GLU A 69 0.84 -19.08 -2.75
CA GLU A 69 1.85 -19.37 -1.72
C GLU A 69 2.47 -18.10 -1.08
N ASP A 70 2.10 -16.89 -1.54
CA ASP A 70 2.73 -15.63 -1.12
C ASP A 70 2.11 -15.04 0.17
N GLU A 71 2.16 -15.83 1.24
CA GLU A 71 1.62 -15.45 2.57
C GLU A 71 2.32 -14.22 3.18
N ALA A 72 3.59 -13.98 2.84
CA ALA A 72 4.30 -12.79 3.31
C ALA A 72 3.66 -11.49 2.81
N SER A 73 3.18 -11.46 1.56
CA SER A 73 2.45 -10.31 1.01
C SER A 73 1.08 -10.15 1.66
N MET A 74 0.40 -11.25 1.99
CA MET A 74 -0.85 -11.21 2.75
C MET A 74 -0.65 -10.55 4.10
N ASP A 75 0.42 -10.90 4.81
CA ASP A 75 0.77 -10.31 6.10
C ASP A 75 1.24 -8.84 6.00
N SER A 76 1.99 -8.50 4.94
CA SER A 76 2.42 -7.14 4.64
C SER A 76 1.24 -6.22 4.33
N LEU A 77 0.21 -6.71 3.62
CA LEU A 77 -0.99 -5.93 3.31
C LEU A 77 -1.68 -5.41 4.58
N PHE A 78 -1.74 -6.20 5.64
CA PHE A 78 -2.28 -5.73 6.92
C PHE A 78 -1.40 -4.67 7.58
N SER A 79 -0.12 -4.63 7.22
CA SER A 79 0.83 -3.61 7.66
C SER A 79 0.78 -2.32 6.82
N ALA A 80 0.12 -2.36 5.66
CA ALA A 80 -0.02 -1.22 4.75
C ALA A 80 -0.98 -0.14 5.28
N SER A 81 -1.04 1.02 4.61
CA SER A 81 -1.94 2.11 4.98
C SER A 81 -3.43 1.69 4.91
N PRO A 82 -4.34 2.24 5.73
CA PRO A 82 -5.76 1.95 5.62
C PRO A 82 -6.39 2.31 4.30
N VAL A 83 -5.87 3.32 3.60
CA VAL A 83 -6.31 3.63 2.24
C VAL A 83 -6.11 2.41 1.35
N LEU A 84 -4.94 1.79 1.41
CA LEU A 84 -4.63 0.58 0.64
C LEU A 84 -5.46 -0.62 1.12
N ARG A 85 -5.58 -0.81 2.45
CA ARG A 85 -6.41 -1.89 3.01
C ARG A 85 -7.88 -1.75 2.63
N ARG A 86 -8.40 -0.51 2.59
CA ARG A 86 -9.77 -0.21 2.17
C ARG A 86 -9.95 -0.42 0.68
N ALA A 87 -9.01 0.00 -0.15
CA ALA A 87 -9.03 -0.29 -1.59
C ALA A 87 -9.09 -1.81 -1.86
N VAL A 88 -8.31 -2.61 -1.12
CA VAL A 88 -8.40 -4.08 -1.21
C VAL A 88 -9.73 -4.61 -0.68
N ALA A 89 -10.24 -4.07 0.43
CA ALA A 89 -11.56 -4.44 0.96
C ALA A 89 -12.67 -4.21 -0.09
N ASP A 90 -12.69 -3.03 -0.71
CA ASP A 90 -13.66 -2.67 -1.74
C ASP A 90 -13.57 -3.60 -2.97
N LEU A 91 -12.35 -4.03 -3.32
CA LEU A 91 -12.11 -5.01 -4.39
C LEU A 91 -12.71 -6.40 -4.08
N ILE A 92 -12.64 -6.86 -2.83
CA ILE A 92 -12.98 -8.25 -2.48
C ILE A 92 -14.39 -8.45 -1.89
N PHE A 93 -14.98 -7.44 -1.24
CA PHE A 93 -16.27 -7.58 -0.54
C PHE A 93 -17.48 -7.50 -1.46
N ASN A 94 -17.41 -6.70 -2.53
CA ASN A 94 -18.55 -6.44 -3.43
C ASN A 94 -18.55 -7.32 -4.69
N LEU A 95 -17.81 -8.43 -4.67
CA LEU A 95 -17.74 -9.33 -5.82
C LEU A 95 -19.04 -10.13 -5.98
N PRO A 96 -19.58 -10.26 -7.20
CA PRO A 96 -20.81 -11.04 -7.46
C PRO A 96 -20.69 -12.51 -7.04
N ASN A 97 -19.47 -13.06 -7.07
CA ASN A 97 -19.17 -14.40 -6.58
C ASN A 97 -17.94 -14.34 -5.66
N PRO A 98 -18.09 -14.67 -4.36
CA PRO A 98 -17.00 -14.57 -3.39
C PRO A 98 -15.88 -15.60 -3.59
N ASN A 99 -16.11 -16.62 -4.42
CA ASN A 99 -15.16 -17.69 -4.74
C ASN A 99 -14.35 -17.43 -6.02
N LEU A 100 -14.41 -16.22 -6.56
CA LEU A 100 -13.60 -15.87 -7.73
C LEU A 100 -12.14 -15.66 -7.34
N GLU A 101 -11.26 -16.12 -8.22
CA GLU A 101 -9.87 -15.68 -8.25
C GLU A 101 -9.81 -14.27 -8.84
N ILE A 102 -8.94 -13.43 -8.27
CA ILE A 102 -8.81 -12.03 -8.66
C ILE A 102 -7.40 -11.82 -9.18
N GLY A 103 -7.27 -11.56 -10.48
CA GLY A 103 -6.03 -11.10 -11.09
C GLY A 103 -6.04 -9.59 -11.27
N LEU A 104 -4.96 -8.93 -10.88
CA LEU A 104 -4.75 -7.51 -11.16
C LEU A 104 -3.41 -7.35 -11.87
N SER A 105 -3.36 -6.58 -12.94
CA SER A 105 -2.11 -6.27 -13.62
C SER A 105 -2.07 -4.84 -14.09
N VAL A 106 -0.92 -4.20 -13.93
CA VAL A 106 -0.65 -2.83 -14.36
C VAL A 106 0.53 -2.85 -15.32
N GLN A 107 0.40 -2.14 -16.43
CA GLN A 107 1.50 -1.87 -17.35
C GLN A 107 1.80 -0.37 -17.30
N ARG A 108 3.03 -0.02 -16.90
CA ARG A 108 3.48 1.36 -16.82
C ARG A 108 3.85 1.89 -18.19
N GLY A 109 3.88 3.23 -18.34
CA GLY A 109 4.36 3.88 -19.57
C GLY A 109 5.80 3.52 -19.94
N THR A 110 6.60 3.06 -18.97
CA THR A 110 7.97 2.54 -19.17
C THR A 110 8.01 1.15 -19.82
N GLY A 111 6.87 0.47 -19.93
CA GLY A 111 6.77 -0.93 -20.37
C GLY A 111 6.91 -1.96 -19.23
N GLU A 112 7.19 -1.53 -18.00
CA GLU A 112 7.17 -2.42 -16.83
C GLU A 112 5.76 -2.99 -16.62
N ARG A 113 5.65 -4.32 -16.54
CA ARG A 113 4.39 -5.01 -16.22
C ARG A 113 4.47 -5.62 -14.83
N LEU A 114 3.52 -5.25 -13.99
CA LEU A 114 3.30 -5.80 -12.66
C LEU A 114 2.01 -6.61 -12.66
N ALA A 115 2.00 -7.72 -11.95
CA ALA A 115 0.81 -8.56 -11.80
C ALA A 115 0.74 -9.15 -10.39
N SER A 116 -0.47 -9.31 -9.90
CA SER A 116 -0.81 -9.93 -8.64
C SER A 116 -2.03 -10.83 -8.81
N GLY A 117 -2.15 -11.84 -7.96
CA GLY A 117 -3.24 -12.80 -7.98
C GLY A 117 -3.68 -13.18 -6.59
N LEU A 118 -4.98 -13.08 -6.32
CA LEU A 118 -5.63 -13.61 -5.14
C LEU A 118 -6.40 -14.88 -5.51
N SER A 119 -6.03 -15.99 -4.88
CA SER A 119 -6.88 -17.19 -4.90
C SER A 119 -8.19 -16.94 -4.12
N ALA A 120 -9.22 -17.75 -4.39
CA ALA A 120 -10.48 -17.68 -3.65
C ALA A 120 -10.29 -17.83 -2.13
N GLY A 121 -9.37 -18.71 -1.71
CA GLY A 121 -9.04 -18.92 -0.29
C GLY A 121 -8.36 -17.71 0.35
N GLN A 122 -7.40 -17.09 -0.36
CA GLN A 122 -6.78 -15.85 0.10
C GLN A 122 -7.79 -14.70 0.16
N ALA A 123 -8.66 -14.56 -0.84
CA ALA A 123 -9.72 -13.54 -0.82
C ALA A 123 -10.67 -13.73 0.37
N ALA A 124 -11.05 -14.97 0.70
CA ALA A 124 -11.84 -15.27 1.90
C ALA A 124 -11.08 -14.90 3.19
N SER A 125 -9.80 -15.29 3.30
CA SER A 125 -8.98 -14.93 4.46
C SER A 125 -8.82 -13.41 4.62
N LEU A 126 -8.65 -12.68 3.52
CA LEU A 126 -8.60 -11.22 3.54
C LEU A 126 -9.91 -10.61 4.03
N ARG A 127 -11.07 -11.09 3.58
CA ARG A 127 -12.38 -10.60 4.06
C ARG A 127 -12.52 -10.75 5.57
N ASP A 128 -12.15 -11.91 6.10
CA ASP A 128 -12.22 -12.17 7.54
C ASP A 128 -11.29 -11.26 8.33
N ARG A 129 -10.05 -11.08 7.83
CA ARG A 129 -9.01 -10.30 8.51
C ARG A 129 -9.20 -8.79 8.37
N LEU A 130 -9.75 -8.31 7.25
CA LEU A 130 -10.04 -6.89 6.99
C LEU A 130 -11.32 -6.40 7.67
N ASN A 131 -12.13 -7.29 8.25
CA ASN A 131 -13.27 -6.93 9.11
C ASN A 131 -12.80 -6.45 10.49
N ILE A 132 -12.08 -5.32 10.49
CA ILE A 132 -11.38 -4.71 11.63
C ILE A 132 -12.32 -3.72 12.32
N ILE A 133 -12.44 -3.82 13.65
CA ILE A 133 -13.30 -2.95 14.46
C ILE A 133 -12.51 -1.90 15.23
N ARG A 134 -11.26 -2.20 15.60
CA ARG A 134 -10.43 -1.27 16.35
C ARG A 134 -8.97 -1.49 16.07
N GLU A 135 -8.21 -0.41 15.99
CA GLU A 135 -6.78 -0.40 15.79
C GLU A 135 -6.11 0.35 16.93
N GLU A 136 -5.04 -0.21 17.48
CA GLU A 136 -4.19 0.43 18.48
C GLU A 136 -2.84 0.71 17.82
N ARG A 137 -2.44 1.99 17.72
CA ARG A 137 -1.20 2.42 17.06
C ARG A 137 -0.24 3.10 18.04
N GLU A 138 1.05 2.93 17.80
CA GLU A 138 2.11 3.65 18.48
C GLU A 138 3.31 3.86 17.55
N ILE A 139 4.04 4.96 17.72
CA ILE A 139 5.31 5.20 17.02
C ILE A 139 6.46 4.75 17.91
N ILE A 140 7.26 3.81 17.42
CA ILE A 140 8.43 3.28 18.09
C ILE A 140 9.67 3.77 17.34
N ARG A 141 10.52 4.52 18.04
CA ARG A 141 11.85 4.91 17.52
C ARG A 141 12.90 3.98 18.07
N MET A 142 13.75 3.46 17.21
CA MET A 142 14.84 2.58 17.60
C MET A 142 15.99 2.64 16.61
N ARG A 143 17.12 2.09 17.01
CA ARG A 143 18.25 1.83 16.12
C ARG A 143 18.29 0.34 15.78
N GLY A 144 18.51 -0.03 14.53
CA GLY A 144 18.59 -1.43 14.11
C GLY A 144 19.37 -1.62 12.81
N ARG A 145 19.67 -2.86 12.46
CA ARG A 145 20.34 -3.22 11.20
C ARG A 145 19.29 -3.54 10.14
N LEU A 146 19.30 -2.83 9.00
CA LEU A 146 18.43 -3.17 7.88
C LEU A 146 18.97 -4.42 7.17
N ASP A 147 18.44 -5.58 7.52
CA ASP A 147 18.91 -6.87 7.02
C ASP A 147 18.46 -7.16 5.59
N GLY A 148 17.32 -6.61 5.17
CA GLY A 148 16.78 -6.91 3.85
C GLY A 148 15.64 -6.02 3.37
N LEU A 149 15.38 -6.12 2.07
CA LEU A 149 14.29 -5.43 1.40
C LEU A 149 13.75 -6.27 0.23
N ARG A 150 12.50 -6.71 0.32
CA ARG A 150 11.77 -7.28 -0.82
C ARG A 150 11.09 -6.15 -1.58
N THR A 151 11.85 -5.49 -2.44
CA THR A 151 11.47 -4.25 -3.15
C THR A 151 10.11 -4.35 -3.86
N ARG A 152 9.87 -5.46 -4.58
CA ARG A 152 8.60 -5.67 -5.31
C ARG A 152 7.37 -5.74 -4.41
N ARG A 153 7.55 -6.18 -3.16
CA ARG A 153 6.48 -6.37 -2.17
C ARG A 153 6.46 -5.33 -1.07
N GLN A 154 7.36 -4.34 -1.16
CA GLN A 154 7.43 -3.29 -0.15
C GLN A 154 7.56 -3.86 1.26
N ILE A 155 8.38 -4.91 1.43
CA ILE A 155 8.65 -5.54 2.73
C ILE A 155 10.07 -5.20 3.14
N PHE A 156 10.24 -4.55 4.29
CA PHE A 156 11.55 -4.38 4.92
C PHE A 156 11.79 -5.46 5.96
N TYR A 157 13.07 -5.74 6.24
CA TYR A 157 13.54 -6.63 7.29
C TYR A 157 14.57 -5.87 8.13
N LEU A 158 14.35 -5.84 9.44
CA LEU A 158 15.14 -5.09 10.42
C LEU A 158 15.52 -6.02 11.57
N GLU A 159 16.81 -6.13 11.84
CA GLU A 159 17.31 -6.76 13.04
C GLU A 159 17.45 -5.70 14.16
N THR A 160 16.77 -5.94 15.27
CA THR A 160 16.83 -5.09 16.46
C THR A 160 18.14 -5.30 17.23
N PRO A 161 18.55 -4.37 18.12
CA PRO A 161 19.75 -4.54 18.95
C PRO A 161 19.68 -5.74 19.89
N ALA A 162 18.47 -6.23 20.19
CA ALA A 162 18.24 -7.41 20.98
C ALA A 162 18.34 -8.73 20.17
N GLY A 163 18.64 -8.65 18.87
CA GLY A 163 18.72 -9.80 17.96
C GLY A 163 17.35 -10.33 17.48
N ALA A 164 16.26 -9.61 17.74
CA ALA A 164 14.94 -9.95 17.20
C ALA A 164 14.77 -9.38 15.79
N GLU A 165 14.13 -10.15 14.91
CA GLU A 165 13.79 -9.73 13.55
C GLU A 165 12.40 -9.08 13.52
N ILE A 166 12.32 -7.88 12.95
CA ILE A 166 11.11 -7.14 12.66
C ILE A 166 11.00 -7.01 11.15
N HIS A 167 9.84 -7.37 10.60
CA HIS A 167 9.51 -7.08 9.21
C HIS A 167 8.17 -6.37 9.13
N GLY A 168 7.97 -5.66 8.03
CA GLY A 168 6.78 -4.84 7.87
C GLY A 168 6.73 -4.15 6.52
N PHE A 169 5.73 -3.28 6.35
CA PHE A 169 5.52 -2.54 5.12
C PHE A 169 6.50 -1.35 5.03
N VAL A 170 7.04 -1.10 3.84
CA VAL A 170 7.82 0.09 3.51
C VAL A 170 7.21 0.83 2.32
N ASP A 171 6.94 2.11 2.54
CA ASP A 171 6.42 3.01 1.52
C ASP A 171 7.35 3.12 0.30
N GLU A 172 6.82 3.30 -0.92
CA GLU A 172 7.64 3.44 -2.13
C GLU A 172 8.67 4.59 -2.01
N SER A 173 8.32 5.68 -1.32
CA SER A 173 9.22 6.81 -1.10
C SER A 173 10.47 6.44 -0.29
N LEU A 174 10.38 5.44 0.59
CA LEU A 174 11.47 4.98 1.45
C LEU A 174 12.25 3.80 0.86
N VAL A 175 11.72 3.13 -0.17
CA VAL A 175 12.35 1.95 -0.80
C VAL A 175 13.81 2.22 -1.21
N ASN A 176 14.07 3.36 -1.84
CA ASN A 176 15.43 3.70 -2.29
C ASN A 176 16.38 3.99 -1.12
N VAL A 177 15.86 4.58 -0.04
CA VAL A 177 16.65 4.88 1.16
C VAL A 177 17.00 3.60 1.90
N VAL A 178 16.04 2.71 2.11
CA VAL A 178 16.28 1.39 2.71
C VAL A 178 17.31 0.62 1.89
N LYS A 179 17.21 0.65 0.56
CA LYS A 179 18.18 -0.01 -0.32
C LYS A 179 19.60 0.53 -0.18
N GLN A 180 19.77 1.84 0.06
CA GLN A 180 21.08 2.47 0.24
C GLN A 180 21.73 2.13 1.58
N HIS A 181 20.92 1.75 2.58
CA HIS A 181 21.37 1.47 3.95
C HIS A 181 21.22 -0.02 4.34
N LEU A 182 21.16 -0.93 3.37
CA LEU A 182 21.16 -2.36 3.66
C LEU A 182 22.46 -2.78 4.35
N ASP A 183 22.34 -3.68 5.32
CA ASP A 183 23.39 -4.16 6.22
C ASP A 183 23.99 -3.08 7.15
N GLU A 184 23.40 -1.88 7.20
CA GLU A 184 23.85 -0.79 8.06
C GLU A 184 22.99 -0.62 9.32
N GLN A 185 23.63 -0.13 10.40
CA GLN A 185 22.97 0.29 11.63
C GLN A 185 22.40 1.69 11.47
N VAL A 186 21.06 1.79 11.39
CA VAL A 186 20.33 3.04 11.15
C VAL A 186 19.30 3.33 12.23
N ASP A 187 19.05 4.61 12.46
CA ASP A 187 17.89 5.04 13.24
C ASP A 187 16.63 4.96 12.37
N VAL A 188 15.59 4.34 12.93
CA VAL A 188 14.30 4.13 12.27
C VAL A 188 13.15 4.55 13.19
N ALA A 189 12.07 5.00 12.59
CA ALA A 189 10.77 5.09 13.24
C ALA A 189 9.82 4.09 12.60
N LEU A 190 9.22 3.26 13.44
CA LEU A 190 8.22 2.27 13.06
C LEU A 190 6.87 2.68 13.62
N GLU A 191 5.87 2.71 12.78
CA GLU A 191 4.48 2.67 13.22
C GLU A 191 4.14 1.20 13.56
N SER A 192 3.94 0.94 14.84
CA SER A 192 3.56 -0.36 15.39
C SER A 192 2.07 -0.36 15.66
N PHE A 193 1.37 -1.40 15.23
CA PHE A 193 -0.06 -1.47 15.48
C PHE A 193 -0.60 -2.88 15.63
N VAL A 194 -1.76 -2.95 16.26
CA VAL A 194 -2.48 -4.19 16.47
C VAL A 194 -3.94 -4.02 16.09
N LEU A 195 -4.42 -4.94 15.25
CA LEU A 195 -5.80 -4.96 14.78
C LEU A 195 -6.65 -5.80 15.74
N ARG A 196 -7.85 -5.34 16.03
CA ARG A 196 -8.86 -6.09 16.78
C ARG A 196 -10.07 -6.34 15.88
N SER A 197 -10.40 -7.62 15.70
CA SER A 197 -11.57 -8.02 14.92
C SER A 197 -12.87 -7.74 15.67
N ALA A 198 -13.99 -7.89 14.96
CA ALA A 198 -15.32 -7.76 15.54
C ALA A 198 -15.61 -8.69 16.71
N ALA A 199 -15.03 -9.89 16.65
CA ALA A 199 -15.12 -10.89 17.72
C ALA A 199 -14.17 -10.60 18.91
N GLY A 200 -13.47 -9.46 18.91
CA GLY A 200 -12.56 -9.05 19.98
C GLY A 200 -11.17 -9.71 19.94
N LYS A 201 -10.88 -10.53 18.92
CA LYS A 201 -9.59 -11.21 18.78
C LYS A 201 -8.51 -10.19 18.38
N ARG A 202 -7.41 -10.17 19.13
CA ARG A 202 -6.23 -9.32 18.87
C ARG A 202 -5.34 -9.99 17.82
N SER A 203 -4.91 -9.25 16.80
CA SER A 203 -3.94 -9.71 15.80
C SER A 203 -2.54 -9.79 16.39
N GLN A 204 -1.61 -10.36 15.63
CA GLN A 204 -0.19 -10.12 15.88
C GLN A 204 0.14 -8.64 15.68
N ARG A 205 1.19 -8.18 16.37
CA ARG A 205 1.73 -6.82 16.20
C ARG A 205 2.36 -6.70 14.82
N ARG A 206 2.02 -5.63 14.11
CA ARG A 206 2.47 -5.32 12.75
C ARG A 206 3.25 -4.01 12.76
N TYR A 207 4.06 -3.83 11.73
CA TYR A 207 4.98 -2.69 11.65
C TYR A 207 4.94 -2.07 10.25
N ARG A 208 5.02 -0.75 10.22
CA ARG A 208 5.22 0.04 9.02
C ARG A 208 6.41 0.97 9.25
N LEU A 209 7.34 1.00 8.30
CA LEU A 209 8.46 1.92 8.33
C LEU A 209 7.97 3.32 7.94
N VAL A 210 8.09 4.27 8.86
CA VAL A 210 7.67 5.66 8.65
C VAL A 210 8.84 6.64 8.59
N GLU A 211 10.00 6.25 9.11
CA GLU A 211 11.25 7.01 9.00
C GLU A 211 12.45 6.06 8.95
N VAL A 212 13.44 6.40 8.12
CA VAL A 212 14.74 5.72 8.08
C VAL A 212 15.84 6.71 7.77
N ALA A 213 16.92 6.70 8.55
CA ALA A 213 18.09 7.57 8.35
C ALA A 213 17.73 9.07 8.24
N GLY A 214 16.71 9.52 9.00
CA GLY A 214 16.21 10.90 8.99
C GLY A 214 15.30 11.25 7.80
N GLN A 215 15.04 10.30 6.88
CA GLN A 215 14.09 10.47 5.81
C GLN A 215 12.71 9.96 6.23
N LEU A 216 11.70 10.83 6.11
CA LEU A 216 10.30 10.52 6.41
C LEU A 216 9.58 9.93 5.19
N SER A 217 8.67 9.00 5.47
CA SER A 217 7.67 8.51 4.52
C SER A 217 6.80 9.66 4.03
N GLN A 218 6.49 9.67 2.73
CA GLN A 218 5.56 10.64 2.14
C GLN A 218 4.13 10.43 2.62
N LEU A 219 3.76 9.18 2.90
CA LEU A 219 2.49 8.86 3.56
C LEU A 219 2.66 9.07 5.08
N PRO A 220 1.91 9.97 5.72
CA PRO A 220 2.05 10.24 7.15
C PRO A 220 1.71 9.01 8.01
N PRO A 221 2.24 8.94 9.25
CA PRO A 221 1.76 8.00 10.24
C PRO A 221 0.32 8.34 10.64
N GLU A 222 -0.51 7.35 10.87
CA GLU A 222 -1.91 7.60 11.23
C GLU A 222 -2.11 7.96 12.70
N SER A 223 -1.14 7.59 13.54
CA SER A 223 -1.08 8.07 14.93
C SER A 223 -1.21 9.60 15.04
N GLU A 224 -0.81 10.34 13.99
CA GLU A 224 -0.89 11.81 13.92
C GLU A 224 -2.19 12.32 13.25
N LEU A 225 -2.98 11.45 12.61
CA LEU A 225 -4.25 11.82 11.98
C LEU A 225 -5.43 11.77 12.98
N ASP A 226 -5.35 10.90 13.99
CA ASP A 226 -6.39 10.75 15.02
C ASP A 226 -6.38 11.88 16.08
N GLU A 227 -5.31 12.67 16.19
CA GLU A 227 -5.27 13.85 17.10
C GLU A 227 -6.03 15.08 16.56
N GLY A 228 -6.57 15.00 15.33
CA GLY A 228 -7.23 16.11 14.65
C GLY A 228 -8.74 15.98 14.41
N ALA A 229 -9.40 14.97 14.98
CA ALA A 229 -10.84 14.70 14.79
C ALA A 229 -11.69 15.04 16.03
#